data_AF-A0A226CX21-F1
#
_entry.id   AF-A0A226CX21-F1
#
_cell.length_a   1.000
_cell.length_b   1.000
_cell.length_c   1.000
_cell.angle_alpha   90.00
_cell.angle_beta   90.00
_cell.angle_gamma   90.00
#
_symmetry.space_group_name_H-M   'P 1'
#
loop_
_entity.id
_entity.type
_entity.pdbx_description
1 polymer ?
#
loop_
_entity_poly.entity_id
_entity_poly.type
_entity_poly.pdbx_seq_one_letter_code
_entity_poly.pdbx_strand_id
1 'polypeptide(L)'
;MDNNGSDLDYYRSESSESEEDSQPAPLKKLKRVPNDWEKVEVFETFESAKCKIKSERKFVYKSSTDICNGKKMYYNCAIQRCPAKMHLYLPGDNLTAILYKNGKDHDHEHTSTHGINHEINTTVDAIFAEGTQKLREMGLDPPSRKQITNRIFYINSKKGSRAVFLGQLAKLCSDNGKIPDDMDQPYIVGQQVDFDKKKFRFFMSSRKLLGMTSNTNLVQAEATYKLVWEGFPVLVIGTSDKENKFQPFGLGVASGETSEDFSVMFRFLKGENEDYMPNILLADCAEAITNGFRTAFSEGFKRSH
;
A
#
# COMPACT_ATOMS: atom_id res chain seq x y z
N MET A 1 -25.76 9.42 61.90
CA MET A 1 -24.55 10.19 61.54
C MET A 1 -24.09 9.65 60.19
N ASP A 2 -24.91 9.76 59.14
CA ASP A 2 -25.21 10.99 58.38
C ASP A 2 -23.95 11.50 57.67
N ASN A 3 -23.93 11.94 56.42
CA ASN A 3 -24.84 11.99 55.28
C ASN A 3 -24.03 12.77 54.20
N ASN A 4 -24.24 12.50 52.91
CA ASN A 4 -24.03 13.43 51.76
C ASN A 4 -22.60 14.01 51.51
N GLY A 5 -22.16 14.32 50.29
CA GLY A 5 -22.86 14.74 49.07
C GLY A 5 -22.59 16.23 48.81
N SER A 6 -22.10 16.57 47.60
CA SER A 6 -21.97 17.92 46.98
C SER A 6 -21.09 18.93 47.74
N ASP A 7 -20.57 20.06 47.25
CA ASP A 7 -20.73 20.94 46.09
C ASP A 7 -19.39 21.74 45.99
N LEU A 8 -18.85 22.05 44.81
CA LEU A 8 -18.99 23.34 44.10
C LEU A 8 -18.52 24.60 44.86
N ASP A 9 -17.80 25.43 44.08
CA ASP A 9 -17.46 26.85 44.26
C ASP A 9 -16.25 27.24 45.13
N TYR A 10 -15.19 27.70 44.46
CA TYR A 10 -14.83 29.12 44.63
C TYR A 10 -14.11 29.68 43.41
N TYR A 11 -14.85 30.50 42.68
CA TYR A 11 -14.39 31.50 41.75
C TYR A 11 -13.36 32.41 42.46
N ARG A 12 -12.12 32.47 41.97
CA ARG A 12 -11.26 33.63 42.20
C ARG A 12 -10.72 34.11 40.85
N SER A 13 -11.41 35.10 40.31
CA SER A 13 -10.92 35.97 39.26
C SER A 13 -9.60 36.60 39.71
N GLU A 14 -8.54 36.42 38.92
CA GLU A 14 -7.43 37.35 38.89
C GLU A 14 -7.28 37.88 37.46
N SER A 15 -7.34 39.21 37.42
CA SER A 15 -7.16 40.17 36.34
C SER A 15 -6.49 39.71 35.06
N SER A 16 -7.19 40.02 33.96
CA SER A 16 -6.66 40.20 32.62
C SER A 16 -5.71 41.41 32.60
N GLU A 17 -4.40 41.17 32.57
CA GLU A 17 -3.44 42.13 32.05
C GLU A 17 -3.25 41.85 30.56
N SER A 18 -3.68 42.80 29.74
CA SER A 18 -3.57 42.76 28.28
C SER A 18 -2.13 42.97 27.87
N GLU A 19 -1.43 41.90 27.49
CA GLU A 19 -0.19 42.02 26.72
C GLU A 19 -0.54 42.42 25.28
N GLU A 20 -0.03 43.57 24.85
CA GLU A 20 -0.14 44.08 23.49
C GLU A 20 0.50 43.08 22.50
N ASP A 21 -0.35 42.41 21.71
CA ASP A 21 0.03 41.54 20.60
C ASP A 21 0.69 42.39 19.49
N SER A 22 1.99 42.63 19.65
CA SER A 22 2.84 43.17 18.59
C SER A 22 3.05 42.10 17.53
N GLN A 23 2.05 41.91 16.66
CA GLN A 23 2.20 41.00 15.53
C GLN A 23 3.36 41.47 14.63
N PRO A 24 4.35 40.60 14.33
CA PRO A 24 5.41 40.97 13.40
C PRO A 24 4.81 41.21 12.02
N ALA A 25 5.16 42.35 11.42
CA ALA A 25 4.66 42.76 10.12
C ALA A 25 4.82 41.65 9.06
N PRO A 26 3.83 41.42 8.20
CA PRO A 26 3.89 40.37 7.18
C PRO A 26 5.08 40.61 6.25
N LEU A 27 5.93 39.58 6.12
CA LEU A 27 7.08 39.58 5.22
C LEU A 27 6.62 40.00 3.82
N LYS A 28 7.19 41.12 3.33
CA LYS A 28 6.95 41.60 1.96
C LYS A 28 7.23 40.46 0.98
N LYS A 29 6.19 39.94 0.33
CA LYS A 29 6.32 38.93 -0.73
C LYS A 29 7.25 39.49 -1.81
N LEU A 30 8.40 38.85 -2.03
CA LEU A 30 9.31 39.17 -3.12
C LEU A 30 8.52 39.21 -4.44
N LYS A 31 8.52 40.36 -5.11
CA LYS A 31 7.95 40.51 -6.45
C LYS A 31 8.63 39.50 -7.37
N ARG A 32 7.90 38.49 -7.84
CA ARG A 32 8.41 37.52 -8.80
C ARG A 32 8.62 38.24 -10.13
N VAL A 33 9.85 38.26 -10.62
CA VAL A 33 10.16 38.72 -11.98
C VAL A 33 9.31 37.87 -12.95
N PRO A 34 8.53 38.48 -13.85
CA PRO A 34 7.79 37.76 -14.88
C PRO A 34 8.73 36.86 -15.68
N ASN A 35 8.25 35.67 -16.05
CA ASN A 35 8.96 34.87 -17.05
C ASN A 35 8.38 35.24 -18.41
N ASP A 36 9.25 35.56 -19.36
CA ASP A 36 8.87 35.78 -20.75
C ASP A 36 8.77 34.43 -21.42
N TRP A 37 7.53 33.96 -21.59
CA TRP A 37 7.25 32.64 -22.14
C TRP A 37 7.19 32.70 -23.66
N GLU A 38 8.15 32.08 -24.31
CA GLU A 38 8.22 32.00 -25.77
C GLU A 38 7.74 30.65 -26.25
N LYS A 39 6.88 30.66 -27.27
CA LYS A 39 6.41 29.45 -27.94
C LYS A 39 7.53 28.92 -28.82
N VAL A 40 7.98 27.70 -28.54
CA VAL A 40 9.14 27.09 -29.21
C VAL A 40 8.71 26.09 -30.27
N GLU A 41 7.80 25.18 -29.91
CA GLU A 41 7.46 24.04 -30.76
C GLU A 41 6.00 23.61 -30.54
N VAL A 42 5.39 23.09 -31.60
CA VAL A 42 4.04 22.49 -31.56
C VAL A 42 4.18 21.03 -31.97
N PHE A 43 3.69 20.16 -31.11
CA PHE A 43 3.66 18.72 -31.30
C PHE A 43 2.25 18.29 -31.68
N GLU A 44 2.16 17.33 -32.59
CA GLU A 44 0.87 16.73 -33.00
C GLU A 44 0.19 15.99 -31.85
N THR A 45 0.98 15.43 -30.93
CA THR A 45 0.50 14.65 -29.79
C THR A 45 1.24 14.98 -28.50
N PHE A 46 0.60 14.74 -27.37
CA PHE A 46 1.23 14.86 -26.05
C PHE A 46 2.37 13.86 -25.83
N GLU A 47 2.22 12.65 -26.37
CA GLU A 47 3.20 11.57 -26.27
C GLU A 47 4.51 11.95 -26.97
N SER A 48 4.43 12.54 -28.16
CA SER A 48 5.62 13.01 -28.89
C SER A 48 6.35 14.12 -28.14
N ALA A 49 5.62 15.10 -27.58
CA ALA A 49 6.19 16.14 -26.73
C ALA A 49 6.90 15.58 -25.49
N LYS A 50 6.29 14.58 -24.82
CA LYS A 50 6.90 13.89 -23.67
C LYS A 50 8.15 13.11 -24.03
N CYS A 51 8.14 12.40 -25.17
CA CYS A 51 9.29 11.63 -25.64
C CYS A 51 10.48 12.55 -25.92
N LYS A 52 10.24 13.71 -26.57
CA LYS A 52 11.27 14.73 -26.81
C LYS A 52 11.90 15.21 -25.51
N ILE A 53 11.09 15.71 -24.56
CA ILE A 53 11.58 16.21 -23.26
C ILE A 53 12.39 15.15 -22.51
N LYS A 54 11.91 13.89 -22.50
CA LYS A 54 12.61 12.77 -21.86
C LYS A 54 13.93 12.43 -22.55
N SER A 55 13.96 12.47 -23.87
CA SER A 55 15.16 12.17 -24.67
C SER A 55 16.28 13.18 -24.41
N GLU A 56 15.93 14.46 -24.19
CA GLU A 56 16.92 15.50 -23.97
C GLU A 56 17.54 15.45 -22.57
N ARG A 57 16.87 14.80 -21.59
CA ARG A 57 17.32 14.65 -20.18
C ARG A 57 17.71 15.96 -19.47
N LYS A 58 17.35 17.13 -20.01
CA LYS A 58 17.72 18.45 -19.44
C LYS A 58 16.74 18.91 -18.38
N PHE A 59 15.48 18.49 -18.48
CA PHE A 59 14.40 19.02 -17.67
C PHE A 59 13.62 17.92 -16.96
N VAL A 60 13.24 18.20 -15.71
CA VAL A 60 12.50 17.31 -14.82
C VAL A 60 11.11 17.91 -14.56
N TYR A 61 10.10 17.03 -14.55
CA TYR A 61 8.73 17.42 -14.25
C TYR A 61 8.62 18.01 -12.85
N LYS A 62 7.90 19.13 -12.73
CA LYS A 62 7.67 19.82 -11.45
C LYS A 62 6.22 19.70 -10.98
N SER A 63 5.29 20.15 -11.81
CA SER A 63 3.89 20.25 -11.44
C SER A 63 3.01 20.39 -12.67
N SER A 64 1.70 20.21 -12.49
CA SER A 64 0.71 20.54 -13.52
C SER A 64 -0.40 21.38 -12.92
N THR A 65 -1.07 22.14 -13.78
CA THR A 65 -2.16 23.04 -13.41
C THR A 65 -3.22 22.93 -14.48
N ASP A 66 -4.44 22.61 -14.07
CA ASP A 66 -5.60 22.64 -14.94
C ASP A 66 -6.09 24.09 -15.07
N ILE A 67 -6.37 24.50 -16.30
CA ILE A 67 -6.87 25.83 -16.65
C ILE A 67 -8.18 25.67 -17.44
N CYS A 68 -8.99 26.73 -17.52
CA CYS A 68 -10.31 26.67 -18.17
C CYS A 68 -10.29 26.06 -19.58
N ASN A 69 -9.21 26.28 -20.34
CA ASN A 69 -9.08 25.84 -21.73
C ASN A 69 -8.01 24.75 -21.93
N GLY A 70 -7.65 24.00 -20.89
CA GLY A 70 -6.72 22.89 -21.01
C GLY A 70 -5.82 22.65 -19.80
N LYS A 71 -4.62 22.13 -20.01
CA LYS A 71 -3.67 21.78 -18.95
C LYS A 71 -2.30 22.35 -19.23
N LYS A 72 -1.64 22.90 -18.20
CA LYS A 72 -0.23 23.28 -18.24
C LYS A 72 0.61 22.32 -17.41
N MET A 73 1.72 21.85 -17.97
CA MET A 73 2.69 20.99 -17.28
C MET A 73 4.04 21.69 -17.22
N TYR A 74 4.53 21.97 -16.02
CA TYR A 74 5.76 22.72 -15.79
C TYR A 74 6.94 21.80 -15.55
N TYR A 75 8.08 22.18 -16.12
CA TYR A 75 9.35 21.49 -16.02
C TYR A 75 10.44 22.48 -15.60
N ASN A 76 11.31 22.05 -14.71
CA ASN A 76 12.52 22.77 -14.31
C ASN A 76 13.73 22.07 -14.91
N CYS A 77 14.83 22.80 -15.09
CA CYS A 77 16.10 22.15 -15.38
C CYS A 77 16.47 21.14 -14.27
N ALA A 78 17.12 20.04 -14.65
CA ALA A 78 17.62 19.00 -13.75
C ALA A 78 18.70 19.51 -12.78
N ILE A 79 19.44 20.57 -13.15
CA ILE A 79 20.45 21.18 -12.29
C ILE A 79 19.81 22.16 -11.32
N GLN A 80 20.17 22.04 -10.03
CA GLN A 80 19.69 22.96 -9.00
C GLN A 80 20.17 24.39 -9.27
N ARG A 81 19.30 25.37 -9.03
CA ARG A 81 19.52 26.82 -9.25
C ARG A 81 19.66 27.26 -10.72
N CYS A 82 19.49 26.38 -11.70
CA CYS A 82 19.36 26.82 -13.09
C CYS A 82 18.04 27.61 -13.28
N PRO A 83 18.08 28.81 -13.88
CA PRO A 83 16.91 29.66 -14.04
C PRO A 83 16.00 29.23 -15.20
N ALA A 84 16.47 28.35 -16.09
CA ALA A 84 15.73 27.85 -17.23
C ALA A 84 14.53 26.98 -16.81
N LYS A 85 13.38 27.28 -17.42
CA LYS A 85 12.12 26.59 -17.20
C LYS A 85 11.40 26.43 -18.52
N MET A 86 10.60 25.38 -18.61
CA MET A 86 9.70 25.19 -19.73
C MET A 86 8.35 24.67 -19.25
N HIS A 87 7.32 24.84 -20.07
CA HIS A 87 6.04 24.21 -19.83
C HIS A 87 5.40 23.72 -21.13
N LEU A 88 4.67 22.62 -21.03
CA LEU A 88 3.77 22.16 -22.07
C LEU A 88 2.37 22.71 -21.81
N TYR A 89 1.75 23.29 -22.81
CA TYR A 89 0.34 23.62 -22.83
C TYR A 89 -0.41 22.61 -23.71
N LEU A 90 -1.46 22.03 -23.14
CA LEU A 90 -2.35 21.05 -23.76
C LEU A 90 -3.72 21.71 -23.88
N PRO A 91 -4.10 22.21 -25.07
CA PRO A 91 -5.44 22.76 -25.29
C PRO A 91 -6.52 21.69 -25.04
N GLY A 92 -7.67 22.08 -24.50
CA GLY A 92 -8.79 21.16 -24.28
C GLY A 92 -9.43 20.63 -25.56
N ASP A 93 -9.28 21.38 -26.66
CA ASP A 93 -10.06 21.18 -27.89
C ASP A 93 -9.32 20.36 -28.96
N ASN A 94 -8.06 20.00 -28.72
CA ASN A 94 -7.26 19.21 -29.65
C ASN A 94 -6.20 18.35 -28.93
N LEU A 95 -5.57 17.45 -29.68
CA LEU A 95 -4.52 16.55 -29.16
C LEU A 95 -3.12 17.17 -29.19
N THR A 96 -3.00 18.42 -29.61
CA THR A 96 -1.71 19.07 -29.81
C THR A 96 -1.08 19.46 -28.47
N ALA A 97 0.25 19.45 -28.41
CA ALA A 97 0.98 19.95 -27.25
C ALA A 97 1.90 21.10 -27.69
N ILE A 98 1.86 22.21 -26.97
CA ILE A 98 2.65 23.41 -27.29
C ILE A 98 3.73 23.59 -26.23
N LEU A 99 4.99 23.64 -26.64
CA LEU A 99 6.12 23.85 -25.74
C LEU A 99 6.47 25.33 -25.64
N TYR A 100 6.60 25.80 -24.41
CA TYR A 100 7.03 27.15 -24.08
C TYR A 100 8.31 27.12 -23.23
N LYS A 101 9.27 28.00 -23.52
CA LYS A 101 10.48 28.23 -22.71
C LYS A 101 10.46 29.63 -22.10
N ASN A 102 11.13 29.82 -20.97
CA ASN A 102 11.10 31.09 -20.24
C ASN A 102 12.19 32.11 -20.65
N GLY A 103 12.83 31.91 -21.81
CA GLY A 103 13.83 32.84 -22.37
C GLY A 103 15.11 33.04 -21.56
N LYS A 104 15.36 32.23 -20.52
CA LYS A 104 16.55 32.36 -19.67
C LYS A 104 17.68 31.44 -20.14
N ASP A 105 18.91 31.93 -20.03
CA ASP A 105 20.12 31.20 -20.42
C ASP A 105 20.24 29.85 -19.70
N HIS A 106 20.71 28.85 -20.45
CA HIS A 106 20.81 27.45 -20.03
C HIS A 106 22.23 26.95 -20.31
N ASP A 107 23.20 27.59 -19.66
CA ASP A 107 24.63 27.43 -19.91
C ASP A 107 25.28 26.46 -18.92
N HIS A 108 24.96 25.17 -19.05
CA HIS A 108 25.67 24.13 -18.32
C HIS A 108 25.67 22.81 -19.09
N GLU A 109 26.81 22.11 -19.06
CA GLU A 109 26.92 20.77 -19.62
C GLU A 109 26.21 19.73 -18.74
N HIS A 110 25.62 18.72 -19.38
CA HIS A 110 24.84 17.69 -18.72
C HIS A 110 25.69 16.77 -17.85
N THR A 111 25.75 17.05 -16.56
CA THR A 111 26.22 16.09 -15.56
C THR A 111 25.10 15.82 -14.54
N SER A 112 24.00 15.22 -14.99
CA SER A 112 23.06 14.63 -14.04
C SER A 112 23.69 13.37 -13.45
N THR A 113 24.36 13.50 -12.30
CA THR A 113 24.82 12.37 -11.47
C THR A 113 23.67 11.64 -10.76
N HIS A 114 22.42 12.08 -10.97
CA HIS A 114 21.25 11.47 -10.35
C HIS A 114 20.53 10.49 -11.29
N GLY A 115 20.58 9.22 -10.91
CA GLY A 115 19.87 8.12 -11.55
C GLY A 115 20.63 6.81 -11.35
N ILE A 116 19.91 5.69 -11.26
CA ILE A 116 20.54 4.35 -11.31
C ILE A 116 20.86 4.07 -12.78
N ASN A 117 22.06 3.56 -13.08
CA ASN A 117 22.43 3.13 -14.43
C ASN A 117 21.38 2.14 -14.98
N HIS A 118 21.07 2.22 -16.27
CA HIS A 118 20.09 1.35 -16.93
C HIS A 118 20.39 -0.13 -16.69
N GLU A 119 21.66 -0.54 -16.77
CA GLU A 119 22.10 -1.91 -16.52
C GLU A 119 21.75 -2.38 -15.10
N ILE A 120 22.00 -1.54 -14.10
CA ILE A 120 21.65 -1.83 -12.70
C ILE A 120 20.13 -1.92 -12.51
N ASN A 121 19.34 -1.09 -13.20
CA ASN A 121 17.87 -1.22 -13.15
C ASN A 121 17.40 -2.55 -13.76
N THR A 122 17.99 -2.98 -14.88
CA THR A 122 17.66 -4.26 -15.53
C THR A 122 18.03 -5.44 -14.64
N THR A 123 19.19 -5.39 -13.97
CA THR A 123 19.60 -6.40 -12.99
C THR A 123 18.68 -6.42 -11.77
N VAL A 124 18.29 -5.26 -11.23
CA VAL A 124 17.33 -5.17 -10.12
C VAL A 124 15.95 -5.72 -10.52
N ASP A 125 15.49 -5.45 -11.74
CA ASP A 125 14.22 -5.99 -12.26
C ASP A 125 14.28 -7.52 -12.39
N ALA A 126 15.39 -8.06 -12.92
CA ALA A 126 15.61 -9.50 -13.06
C ALA A 126 15.69 -10.21 -11.69
N ILE A 127 16.46 -9.66 -10.76
CA ILE A 127 16.57 -10.15 -9.37
C ILE A 127 15.21 -10.12 -8.66
N PHE A 128 14.43 -9.07 -8.88
CA PHE A 128 13.08 -8.97 -8.30
C PHE A 128 12.09 -9.96 -8.92
N ALA A 129 12.29 -10.37 -10.17
CA ALA A 129 11.47 -11.40 -10.83
C ALA A 129 11.86 -12.82 -10.39
N GLU A 130 13.15 -13.09 -10.14
CA GLU A 130 13.66 -14.41 -9.76
C GLU A 130 13.66 -14.67 -8.25
N GLY A 131 13.52 -13.63 -7.41
CA GLY A 131 13.35 -13.77 -5.97
C GLY A 131 14.65 -14.04 -5.18
N THR A 132 15.83 -13.86 -5.78
CA THR A 132 17.12 -14.20 -5.17
C THR A 132 18.00 -12.98 -4.86
N GLN A 133 18.48 -12.88 -3.63
CA GLN A 133 19.44 -11.85 -3.21
C GLN A 133 20.86 -12.25 -3.63
N LYS A 134 21.46 -11.63 -4.67
CA LYS A 134 22.92 -11.41 -4.77
C LYS A 134 23.31 -10.51 -5.97
N LEU A 135 23.37 -9.20 -5.73
CA LEU A 135 23.96 -8.21 -6.66
C LEU A 135 25.50 -8.25 -6.71
N ARG A 136 26.15 -8.92 -5.75
CA ARG A 136 27.62 -8.84 -5.56
C ARG A 136 28.45 -9.64 -6.57
N GLU A 137 27.85 -10.59 -7.27
CA GLU A 137 28.59 -11.49 -8.17
C GLU A 137 28.84 -10.87 -9.56
N MET A 138 28.20 -9.75 -9.89
CA MET A 138 28.27 -9.13 -11.22
C MET A 138 29.26 -7.97 -11.37
N GLY A 139 30.08 -7.68 -10.34
CA GLY A 139 31.13 -6.65 -10.43
C GLY A 139 30.63 -5.20 -10.62
N LEU A 140 29.33 -4.95 -10.41
CA LEU A 140 28.73 -3.62 -10.47
C LEU A 140 28.71 -2.98 -9.08
N ASP A 141 28.98 -1.68 -9.02
CA ASP A 141 28.88 -0.93 -7.78
C ASP A 141 27.45 -1.02 -7.21
N PRO A 142 27.28 -1.45 -5.95
CA PRO A 142 25.96 -1.70 -5.40
C PRO A 142 25.18 -0.38 -5.30
N PRO A 143 23.96 -0.31 -5.88
CA PRO A 143 23.11 0.87 -5.72
C PRO A 143 22.77 1.08 -4.25
N SER A 144 22.59 2.35 -3.86
CA SER A 144 22.20 2.67 -2.48
C SER A 144 20.88 1.99 -2.11
N ARG A 145 20.69 1.69 -0.82
CA ARG A 145 19.44 1.10 -0.30
C ARG A 145 18.20 1.90 -0.74
N LYS A 146 18.30 3.24 -0.74
CA LYS A 146 17.25 4.16 -1.18
C LYS A 146 16.90 3.99 -2.66
N GLN A 147 17.90 3.78 -3.51
CA GLN A 147 17.73 3.53 -4.95
C GLN A 147 17.01 2.21 -5.21
N ILE A 148 17.40 1.14 -4.52
CA ILE A 148 16.74 -0.17 -4.60
C ILE A 148 15.28 -0.06 -4.15
N THR A 149 15.02 0.55 -2.99
CA THR A 149 13.66 0.76 -2.47
C THR A 149 12.79 1.54 -3.45
N ASN A 150 13.30 2.63 -4.02
CA ASN A 150 12.57 3.42 -5.00
C ASN A 150 12.26 2.63 -6.28
N ARG A 151 13.20 1.78 -6.75
CA ARG A 151 13.00 0.94 -7.94
C ARG A 151 11.95 -0.14 -7.68
N ILE A 152 12.00 -0.83 -6.54
CA ILE A 152 10.96 -1.79 -6.13
C ILE A 152 9.59 -1.11 -6.04
N PHE A 153 9.52 0.08 -5.43
CA PHE A 153 8.27 0.84 -5.36
C PHE A 153 7.72 1.19 -6.75
N TYR A 154 8.59 1.57 -7.69
CA TYR A 154 8.22 1.82 -9.07
C TYR A 154 7.74 0.55 -9.79
N ILE A 155 8.41 -0.59 -9.64
CA ILE A 155 7.98 -1.89 -10.21
C ILE A 155 6.60 -2.26 -9.67
N ASN A 156 6.40 -2.17 -8.35
CA ASN A 156 5.11 -2.46 -7.70
C ASN A 156 4.01 -1.50 -8.15
N SER A 157 4.33 -0.23 -8.41
CA SER A 157 3.36 0.74 -8.94
C SER A 157 2.89 0.44 -10.38
N LYS A 158 3.64 -0.39 -11.13
CA LYS A 158 3.32 -0.78 -12.51
C LYS A 158 2.66 -2.15 -12.65
N LYS A 159 2.83 -3.07 -11.69
CA LYS A 159 2.38 -4.47 -11.81
C LYS A 159 0.87 -4.71 -11.63
N GLY A 160 0.07 -3.69 -11.32
CA GLY A 160 -1.38 -3.80 -11.28
C GLY A 160 -1.98 -2.93 -10.19
N SER A 161 -3.26 -2.57 -10.36
CA SER A 161 -4.02 -1.81 -9.37
C SER A 161 -3.85 -2.47 -8.00
N ARG A 162 -3.25 -1.73 -7.05
CA ARG A 162 -3.49 -2.01 -5.63
C ARG A 162 -5.00 -2.21 -5.50
N ALA A 163 -5.45 -3.33 -4.95
CA ALA A 163 -6.87 -3.53 -4.71
C ALA A 163 -7.27 -2.55 -3.59
N VAL A 164 -7.52 -1.28 -3.95
CA VAL A 164 -7.83 -0.22 -2.98
C VAL A 164 -9.34 -0.13 -2.74
N PHE A 165 -10.16 -0.70 -3.64
CA PHE A 165 -11.62 -0.65 -3.53
C PHE A 165 -12.19 -2.00 -3.14
N LEU A 166 -13.02 -2.03 -2.09
CA LEU A 166 -13.68 -3.24 -1.59
C LEU A 166 -14.46 -3.99 -2.69
N GLY A 167 -15.05 -3.27 -3.65
CA GLY A 167 -15.73 -3.90 -4.78
C GLY A 167 -14.80 -4.68 -5.72
N GLN A 168 -13.58 -4.18 -5.95
CA GLN A 168 -12.56 -4.91 -6.73
C GLN A 168 -12.05 -6.13 -5.97
N LEU A 169 -11.88 -6.00 -4.65
CA LEU A 169 -11.48 -7.12 -3.79
C LEU A 169 -12.55 -8.21 -3.78
N ALA A 170 -13.82 -7.84 -3.57
CA ALA A 170 -14.95 -8.78 -3.61
C ALA A 170 -15.02 -9.50 -4.96
N LYS A 171 -14.83 -8.77 -6.07
CA LYS A 171 -14.77 -9.36 -7.41
C LYS A 171 -13.60 -10.33 -7.55
N LEU A 172 -12.40 -9.94 -7.13
CA LEU A 172 -11.21 -10.79 -7.19
C LEU A 172 -11.43 -12.08 -6.39
N CYS A 173 -11.98 -11.99 -5.19
CA CYS A 173 -12.26 -13.14 -4.35
C CYS A 173 -13.32 -14.05 -4.98
N SER A 174 -14.37 -13.49 -5.60
CA SER A 174 -15.37 -14.26 -6.35
C SER A 174 -14.75 -14.97 -7.56
N ASP A 175 -13.94 -14.26 -8.35
CA ASP A 175 -13.30 -14.80 -9.57
C ASP A 175 -12.34 -15.95 -9.24
N ASN A 176 -11.74 -15.94 -8.04
CA ASN A 176 -10.80 -16.96 -7.56
C ASN A 176 -11.44 -17.95 -6.57
N GLY A 177 -12.76 -17.94 -6.41
CA GLY A 177 -13.47 -18.85 -5.51
C GLY A 177 -13.77 -20.23 -6.10
N LYS A 178 -13.54 -20.41 -7.41
CA LYS A 178 -13.76 -21.71 -8.07
C LYS A 178 -12.76 -22.74 -7.54
N ILE A 179 -13.28 -23.86 -7.03
CA ILE A 179 -12.48 -24.99 -6.58
C ILE A 179 -11.67 -25.54 -7.77
N PRO A 180 -10.33 -25.59 -7.68
CA PRO A 180 -9.47 -26.08 -8.76
C PRO A 180 -9.42 -27.62 -8.79
N ASP A 181 -9.17 -28.17 -9.99
CA ASP A 181 -8.94 -29.61 -10.16
C ASP A 181 -7.59 -30.04 -9.55
N ASP A 182 -6.57 -29.19 -9.69
CA ASP A 182 -5.26 -29.37 -9.07
C ASP A 182 -5.36 -29.20 -7.54
N MET A 183 -4.91 -30.23 -6.81
CA MET A 183 -4.95 -30.29 -5.36
C MET A 183 -4.03 -29.27 -4.67
N ASP A 184 -2.94 -28.86 -5.33
CA ASP A 184 -1.95 -27.93 -4.79
C ASP A 184 -2.24 -26.47 -5.21
N GLN A 185 -3.12 -26.25 -6.19
CA GLN A 185 -3.51 -24.90 -6.62
C GLN A 185 -4.35 -24.19 -5.54
N PRO A 186 -3.96 -22.98 -5.09
CA PRO A 186 -4.74 -22.22 -4.13
C PRO A 186 -5.97 -21.57 -4.77
N TYR A 187 -7.03 -21.41 -3.97
CA TYR A 187 -8.27 -20.72 -4.30
C TYR A 187 -8.86 -20.03 -3.05
N ILE A 188 -9.86 -19.18 -3.25
CA ILE A 188 -10.59 -18.52 -2.16
C ILE A 188 -11.68 -19.46 -1.66
N VAL A 189 -11.50 -19.98 -0.45
CA VAL A 189 -12.44 -20.90 0.20
C VAL A 189 -13.70 -20.17 0.63
N GLY A 190 -13.54 -18.93 1.10
CA GLY A 190 -14.65 -18.10 1.56
C GLY A 190 -14.26 -16.64 1.66
N GLN A 191 -15.27 -15.78 1.53
CA GLN A 191 -15.13 -14.33 1.68
C GLN A 191 -16.36 -13.74 2.35
N GLN A 192 -16.15 -12.61 3.03
CA GLN A 192 -17.20 -11.78 3.59
C GLN A 192 -16.78 -10.32 3.44
N VAL A 193 -17.64 -9.50 2.83
CA VAL A 193 -17.40 -8.07 2.66
C VAL A 193 -18.61 -7.30 3.19
N ASP A 194 -18.38 -6.40 4.13
CA ASP A 194 -19.34 -5.46 4.68
C ASP A 194 -18.98 -4.06 4.15
N PHE A 195 -19.74 -3.60 3.14
CA PHE A 195 -19.50 -2.33 2.47
C PHE A 195 -19.79 -1.12 3.37
N ASP A 196 -20.76 -1.24 4.27
CA ASP A 196 -21.18 -0.16 5.16
C ASP A 196 -20.14 0.08 6.25
N LYS A 197 -19.67 -1.00 6.89
CA LYS A 197 -18.61 -0.94 7.90
C LYS A 197 -17.21 -0.91 7.31
N LYS A 198 -17.09 -1.02 5.99
CA LYS A 198 -15.83 -1.12 5.26
C LYS A 198 -14.93 -2.24 5.78
N LYS A 199 -15.52 -3.37 6.13
CA LYS A 199 -14.80 -4.55 6.62
C LYS A 199 -14.78 -5.63 5.55
N PHE A 200 -13.72 -6.42 5.53
CA PHE A 200 -13.61 -7.60 4.71
C PHE A 200 -12.86 -8.71 5.46
N ARG A 201 -13.16 -9.94 5.08
CA ARG A 201 -12.45 -11.16 5.42
C ARG A 201 -12.41 -12.05 4.19
N PHE A 202 -11.29 -12.69 3.91
CA PHE A 202 -11.26 -13.82 2.99
C PHE A 202 -10.24 -14.85 3.45
N PHE A 203 -10.48 -16.11 3.11
CA PHE A 203 -9.59 -17.22 3.43
C PHE A 203 -9.18 -17.92 2.14
N MET A 204 -7.87 -18.13 1.98
CA MET A 204 -7.29 -18.85 0.85
C MET A 204 -6.64 -20.14 1.33
N SER A 205 -6.82 -21.20 0.55
CA SER A 205 -6.23 -22.51 0.79
C SER A 205 -6.17 -23.31 -0.51
N SER A 206 -5.59 -24.51 -0.47
CA SER A 206 -5.71 -25.52 -1.52
C SER A 206 -6.45 -26.75 -0.98
N ARG A 207 -6.97 -27.59 -1.87
CA ARG A 207 -7.71 -28.79 -1.48
C ARG A 207 -6.86 -29.74 -0.65
N LYS A 208 -5.55 -29.82 -0.94
CA LYS A 208 -4.60 -30.63 -0.18
C LYS A 208 -4.48 -30.16 1.27
N LEU A 209 -4.35 -28.85 1.50
CA LEU A 209 -4.21 -28.29 2.85
C LEU A 209 -5.52 -28.43 3.64
N LEU A 210 -6.67 -28.16 3.02
CA LEU A 210 -7.97 -28.38 3.66
C LEU A 210 -8.22 -29.86 3.98
N GLY A 211 -7.79 -30.77 3.12
CA GLY A 211 -7.89 -32.21 3.36
C GLY A 211 -7.15 -32.70 4.61
N MET A 212 -6.22 -31.91 5.14
CA MET A 212 -5.54 -32.21 6.40
C MET A 212 -6.46 -32.09 7.61
N THR A 213 -7.54 -31.31 7.54
CA THR A 213 -8.52 -31.14 8.63
C THR A 213 -9.13 -32.48 9.06
N SER A 214 -9.34 -33.41 8.12
CA SER A 214 -9.86 -34.75 8.40
C SER A 214 -8.95 -35.62 9.28
N ASN A 215 -7.68 -35.23 9.46
CA ASN A 215 -6.68 -36.01 10.19
C ASN A 215 -6.32 -35.42 11.56
N THR A 216 -6.99 -34.34 12.01
CA THR A 216 -6.63 -33.66 13.25
C THR A 216 -7.80 -32.94 13.90
N ASN A 217 -7.89 -33.04 15.22
CA ASN A 217 -8.83 -32.26 16.03
C ASN A 217 -8.17 -31.00 16.63
N LEU A 218 -6.90 -30.76 16.31
CA LEU A 218 -6.12 -29.60 16.74
C LEU A 218 -6.15 -28.52 15.67
N VAL A 219 -6.53 -27.31 16.08
CA VAL A 219 -6.35 -26.09 15.31
C VAL A 219 -5.34 -25.21 16.03
N GLN A 220 -4.38 -24.72 15.25
CA GLN A 220 -3.41 -23.71 15.62
C GLN A 220 -3.75 -22.43 14.87
N ALA A 221 -3.87 -21.30 15.56
CA ALA A 221 -4.20 -20.02 14.93
C ALA A 221 -3.40 -18.88 15.54
N GLU A 222 -2.87 -18.00 14.68
CA GLU A 222 -2.10 -16.83 15.08
C GLU A 222 -2.29 -15.70 14.06
N ALA A 223 -2.36 -14.46 14.55
CA ALA A 223 -2.24 -13.28 13.70
C ALA A 223 -0.77 -12.87 13.59
N THR A 224 -0.25 -12.82 12.36
CA THR A 224 1.18 -12.59 12.14
C THR A 224 1.48 -11.12 11.93
N TYR A 225 2.02 -10.44 12.94
CA TYR A 225 2.40 -9.01 12.84
C TYR A 225 3.55 -8.73 11.86
N LYS A 226 4.33 -9.77 11.48
CA LYS A 226 5.39 -9.65 10.46
C LYS A 226 4.90 -9.79 9.02
N LEU A 227 3.74 -10.40 8.81
CA LEU A 227 3.17 -10.63 7.49
C LEU A 227 1.84 -9.86 7.40
N VAL A 228 1.88 -8.76 6.64
CA VAL A 228 0.69 -7.95 6.36
C VAL A 228 0.42 -7.96 4.86
N TRP A 229 -0.85 -7.93 4.50
CA TRP A 229 -1.29 -7.81 3.11
C TRP A 229 -1.88 -6.42 2.89
N GLU A 230 -1.18 -5.55 2.16
CA GLU A 230 -1.58 -4.14 1.94
C GLU A 230 -1.89 -3.37 3.25
N GLY A 231 -1.20 -3.73 4.35
CA GLY A 231 -1.41 -3.13 5.67
C GLY A 231 -2.50 -3.78 6.52
N PHE A 232 -3.17 -4.82 6.00
CA PHE A 232 -4.15 -5.61 6.72
C PHE A 232 -3.52 -6.88 7.33
N PRO A 233 -3.99 -7.33 8.51
CA PRO A 233 -3.47 -8.51 9.17
C PRO A 233 -3.67 -9.78 8.34
N VAL A 234 -2.61 -10.60 8.30
CA VAL A 234 -2.67 -11.98 7.78
C VAL A 234 -2.74 -12.94 8.96
N LEU A 235 -3.80 -13.74 8.96
CA LEU A 235 -4.12 -14.76 9.95
C LEU A 235 -3.67 -16.11 9.39
N VAL A 236 -2.84 -16.82 10.14
CA VAL A 236 -2.36 -18.16 9.75
C VAL A 236 -3.11 -19.18 10.58
N ILE A 237 -3.68 -20.19 9.92
CA ILE A 237 -4.41 -21.28 10.58
C ILE A 237 -3.84 -22.60 10.09
N GLY A 238 -3.60 -23.54 11.00
CA GLY A 238 -3.00 -24.83 10.69
C GLY A 238 -3.07 -25.83 11.83
N THR A 239 -2.20 -26.83 11.78
CA THR A 239 -1.99 -27.86 12.81
C THR A 239 -0.51 -28.14 12.93
N SER A 240 -0.10 -28.93 13.91
CA SER A 240 1.23 -29.56 13.91
C SER A 240 1.10 -31.05 13.60
N ASP A 241 2.11 -31.60 12.94
CA ASP A 241 2.23 -33.05 12.75
C ASP A 241 2.93 -33.73 13.94
N LYS A 242 3.13 -35.05 13.83
CA LYS A 242 3.79 -35.86 14.87
C LYS A 242 5.28 -35.52 15.06
N GLU A 243 5.89 -34.81 14.12
CA GLU A 243 7.26 -34.31 14.20
C GLU A 243 7.34 -32.89 14.76
N ASN A 244 6.22 -32.35 15.28
CA ASN A 244 6.09 -30.97 15.75
C ASN A 244 6.37 -29.92 14.66
N LYS A 245 6.16 -30.26 13.38
CA LYS A 245 6.23 -29.28 12.30
C LYS A 245 4.86 -28.68 12.08
N PHE A 246 4.82 -27.36 11.98
CA PHE A 246 3.62 -26.63 11.62
C PHE A 246 3.22 -26.92 10.17
N GLN A 247 1.96 -27.26 9.97
CA GLN A 247 1.33 -27.54 8.70
C GLN A 247 0.15 -26.58 8.52
N PRO A 248 0.23 -25.60 7.59
CA PRO A 248 -0.83 -24.64 7.39
C PRO A 248 -2.05 -25.31 6.77
N PHE A 249 -3.25 -24.98 7.25
CA PHE A 249 -4.48 -25.20 6.51
C PHE A 249 -4.73 -24.10 5.51
N GLY A 250 -4.26 -22.88 5.75
CA GLY A 250 -4.43 -21.77 4.84
C GLY A 250 -4.10 -20.42 5.46
N LEU A 251 -4.39 -19.36 4.71
CA LEU A 251 -4.15 -17.98 5.10
C LEU A 251 -5.45 -17.19 5.03
N GLY A 252 -5.78 -16.49 6.10
CA GLY A 252 -6.86 -15.52 6.17
C GLY A 252 -6.32 -14.11 6.06
N VAL A 253 -7.06 -13.21 5.43
CA VAL A 253 -6.81 -11.77 5.49
C VAL A 253 -8.08 -11.09 5.96
N ALA A 254 -7.97 -10.22 6.96
CA ALA A 254 -9.11 -9.54 7.55
C ALA A 254 -8.82 -8.05 7.74
N SER A 255 -9.86 -7.23 7.88
CA SER A 255 -9.69 -5.81 8.23
C SER A 255 -9.16 -5.57 9.66
N GLY A 256 -9.17 -6.61 10.51
CA GLY A 256 -8.70 -6.54 11.90
C GLY A 256 -8.48 -7.93 12.52
N GLU A 257 -8.22 -7.94 13.82
CA GLU A 257 -7.92 -9.15 14.62
C GLU A 257 -8.96 -9.35 15.73
N THR A 258 -10.25 -9.16 15.41
CA THR A 258 -11.35 -9.29 16.37
C THR A 258 -11.89 -10.71 16.46
N SER A 259 -12.65 -11.04 17.52
CA SER A 259 -13.32 -12.34 17.64
C SER A 259 -14.24 -12.66 16.46
N GLU A 260 -14.87 -11.64 15.87
CA GLU A 260 -15.69 -11.79 14.67
C GLU A 260 -14.84 -12.22 13.48
N ASP A 261 -13.66 -11.59 13.29
CA ASP A 261 -12.73 -11.92 12.20
C ASP A 261 -12.28 -13.38 12.31
N PHE A 262 -11.84 -13.81 13.50
CA PHE A 262 -11.45 -15.21 13.74
C PHE A 262 -12.61 -16.18 13.56
N SER A 263 -13.80 -15.87 14.07
CA SER A 263 -14.97 -16.73 13.92
C SER A 263 -15.31 -16.99 12.46
N VAL A 264 -15.26 -15.95 11.62
CA VAL A 264 -15.51 -16.07 10.18
C VAL A 264 -14.42 -16.91 9.51
N MET A 265 -13.14 -16.71 9.86
CA MET A 265 -12.06 -17.53 9.32
C MET A 265 -12.21 -19.01 9.69
N PHE A 266 -12.56 -19.32 10.94
CA PHE A 266 -12.80 -20.70 11.37
C PHE A 266 -14.00 -21.35 10.68
N ARG A 267 -15.04 -20.56 10.33
CA ARG A 267 -16.14 -21.06 9.50
C ARG A 267 -15.67 -21.36 8.08
N PHE A 268 -14.84 -20.49 7.49
CA PHE A 268 -14.24 -20.76 6.18
C PHE A 268 -13.30 -21.97 6.18
N LEU A 269 -12.59 -22.22 7.30
CA LEU A 269 -11.72 -23.39 7.46
C LEU A 269 -12.46 -24.71 7.26
N LYS A 270 -13.75 -24.78 7.61
CA LYS A 270 -14.57 -25.97 7.35
C LYS A 270 -14.53 -26.35 5.87
N GLY A 271 -14.43 -25.37 4.97
CA GLY A 271 -14.27 -25.59 3.53
C GLY A 271 -15.34 -26.55 3.01
N GLU A 272 -14.90 -27.66 2.40
CA GLU A 272 -15.78 -28.72 1.91
C GLU A 272 -16.22 -29.72 3.01
N ASN A 273 -15.60 -29.69 4.19
CA ASN A 273 -15.89 -30.56 5.33
C ASN A 273 -16.74 -29.82 6.38
N GLU A 274 -18.05 -29.70 6.13
CA GLU A 274 -18.98 -29.00 7.03
C GLU A 274 -19.05 -29.61 8.45
N ASP A 275 -18.78 -30.92 8.54
CA ASP A 275 -18.74 -31.70 9.76
C ASP A 275 -17.44 -31.52 10.57
N TYR A 276 -16.46 -30.77 10.04
CA TYR A 276 -15.21 -30.52 10.75
C TYR A 276 -15.47 -29.78 12.07
N MET A 277 -15.18 -30.45 13.18
CA MET A 277 -15.44 -29.98 14.53
C MET A 277 -14.22 -30.23 15.45
N PRO A 278 -13.15 -29.43 15.32
CA PRO A 278 -11.99 -29.54 16.18
C PRO A 278 -12.35 -29.23 17.64
N ASN A 279 -11.71 -29.94 18.57
CA ASN A 279 -11.93 -29.79 20.01
C ASN A 279 -10.67 -29.36 20.77
N ILE A 280 -9.57 -29.08 20.07
CA ILE A 280 -8.35 -28.52 20.66
C ILE A 280 -7.97 -27.26 19.89
N LEU A 281 -7.81 -26.15 20.62
CA LEU A 281 -7.26 -24.90 20.12
C LEU A 281 -5.91 -24.65 20.78
N LEU A 282 -4.86 -24.50 19.98
CA LEU A 282 -3.59 -23.92 20.41
C LEU A 282 -3.48 -22.52 19.78
N ALA A 283 -3.40 -21.51 20.61
CA ALA A 283 -3.26 -20.14 20.16
C ALA A 283 -2.52 -19.35 21.23
N ASP A 284 -2.03 -18.17 20.85
CA ASP A 284 -1.53 -17.22 21.84
C ASP A 284 -2.64 -16.86 22.85
N CYS A 285 -2.25 -16.17 23.92
CA CYS A 285 -3.18 -15.75 24.97
C CYS A 285 -4.25 -14.73 24.48
N ALA A 286 -4.37 -14.46 23.17
CA ALA A 286 -5.40 -13.57 22.64
C ALA A 286 -6.81 -14.13 22.88
N GLU A 287 -7.63 -13.38 23.62
CA GLU A 287 -9.04 -13.71 23.84
C GLU A 287 -9.83 -13.70 22.54
N ALA A 288 -9.43 -12.86 21.58
CA ALA A 288 -10.09 -12.74 20.30
C ALA A 288 -10.20 -14.09 19.57
N ILE A 289 -9.07 -14.82 19.49
CA ILE A 289 -8.99 -16.13 18.83
C ILE A 289 -9.88 -17.15 19.55
N THR A 290 -9.82 -17.15 20.87
CA THR A 290 -10.57 -18.10 21.71
C THR A 290 -12.07 -17.92 21.58
N ASN A 291 -12.53 -16.67 21.63
CA ASN A 291 -13.93 -16.34 21.46
C ASN A 291 -14.40 -16.60 20.02
N GLY A 292 -13.53 -16.34 19.03
CA GLY A 292 -13.80 -16.66 17.63
C GLY A 292 -13.98 -18.17 17.41
N PHE A 293 -13.09 -18.98 17.98
CA PHE A 293 -13.14 -20.44 17.91
C PHE A 293 -14.39 -21.00 18.58
N ARG A 294 -14.70 -20.52 19.79
CA ARG A 294 -15.93 -20.87 20.51
C ARG A 294 -17.19 -20.62 19.68
N THR A 295 -17.23 -19.47 19.01
CA THR A 295 -18.38 -19.04 18.18
C THR A 295 -18.49 -19.83 16.87
N ALA A 296 -17.38 -20.37 16.36
CA ALA A 296 -17.36 -21.11 15.10
C ALA A 296 -17.61 -22.62 15.27
N PHE A 297 -17.20 -23.21 16.39
CA PHE A 297 -17.23 -24.66 16.61
C PHE A 297 -18.08 -25.06 17.82
N SER A 298 -17.59 -24.89 19.05
CA SER A 298 -18.32 -25.23 20.28
C SER A 298 -17.68 -24.63 21.53
N GLU A 299 -18.37 -24.69 22.68
CA GLU A 299 -17.82 -24.29 23.98
C GLU A 299 -16.97 -25.37 24.66
N GLY A 300 -17.19 -26.65 24.31
CA GLY A 300 -16.56 -27.81 24.96
C GLY A 300 -15.17 -28.18 24.44
N PHE A 301 -14.31 -27.19 24.15
CA PHE A 301 -12.97 -27.41 23.60
C PHE A 301 -11.87 -27.25 24.65
N LYS A 302 -10.74 -27.91 24.42
CA LYS A 302 -9.52 -27.74 25.20
C LYS A 302 -8.68 -26.62 24.61
N ARG A 303 -8.36 -25.60 25.40
CA ARG A 303 -7.38 -24.57 25.04
C ARG A 303 -5.99 -24.97 25.55
N SER A 304 -4.99 -24.87 24.68
CA SER A 304 -3.58 -24.89 25.03
C SER A 304 -2.94 -23.56 24.63
N HIS A 305 -1.88 -23.19 25.33
CA HIS A 305 -1.03 -22.05 25.01
C HIS A 305 0.31 -22.54 24.46
#